data_AF-A0A7I9VCL5-F1
#
_entry.id   AF-A0A7I9VCL5-F1
#
_cell.length_a   1.000
_cell.length_b   1.000
_cell.length_c   1.000
_cell.angle_alpha   90.00
_cell.angle_beta   90.00
_cell.angle_gamma   90.00
#
_symmetry.space_group_name_H-M   'P 1'
#
loop_
_entity.id
_entity.type
_entity.pdbx_description
1 polymer ?
#
loop_
_entity_poly.entity_id
_entity_poly.type
_entity_poly.pdbx_seq_one_letter_code
_entity_poly.pdbx_strand_id
1 'polypeptide(L)'
;MNTTLADQSGATLTVEDGMLHIRMVIPDLAEGSDAADAALMMFAARGDLFQGMVLWDQYEAIYRVYQRRLDQVCGNGAFTNLYDPLCQVAASYATVRGVRQYTGEKFVDEAVSCMERVPAIGLLLRGGLLTPTQFRLALDQVAAVIDADVLAVIDVDDRRPTPHRRQSDRAAGDRDRRCCCR
;
A
#
# COMPACT_ATOMS: atom_id res chain seq x y z
N MET A 1 -3.63 -18.70 -7.45
CA MET A 1 -4.79 -17.78 -7.45
C MET A 1 -4.47 -16.69 -8.46
N ASN A 2 -5.25 -16.59 -9.54
CA ASN A 2 -4.93 -15.67 -10.64
C ASN A 2 -5.56 -14.31 -10.38
N THR A 3 -4.74 -13.33 -9.98
CA THR A 3 -5.17 -11.93 -9.86
C THR A 3 -4.76 -11.20 -11.13
N THR A 4 -5.63 -11.18 -12.12
CA THR A 4 -5.47 -10.32 -13.30
C THR A 4 -5.81 -8.89 -12.93
N LEU A 5 -4.87 -7.96 -13.14
CA LEU A 5 -5.10 -6.53 -12.99
C LEU A 5 -6.23 -6.11 -13.94
N ALA A 6 -7.36 -5.67 -13.39
CA ALA A 6 -8.43 -5.10 -14.18
C ALA A 6 -7.90 -3.82 -14.87
N ASP A 7 -8.19 -3.69 -16.17
CA ASP A 7 -8.03 -2.46 -16.95
C ASP A 7 -6.59 -2.03 -17.35
N GLN A 8 -5.59 -2.94 -17.30
CA GLN A 8 -4.21 -2.58 -17.66
C GLN A 8 -3.65 -3.45 -18.79
N SER A 9 -3.79 -2.97 -20.03
CA SER A 9 -3.22 -3.60 -21.23
C SER A 9 -1.69 -3.68 -21.14
N GLY A 10 -1.15 -4.88 -20.89
CA GLY A 10 0.27 -5.21 -21.07
C GLY A 10 1.06 -5.65 -19.81
N ALA A 11 0.47 -5.66 -18.62
CA ALA A 11 1.11 -6.20 -17.43
C ALA A 11 0.19 -7.22 -16.72
N THR A 12 0.69 -8.42 -16.47
CA THR A 12 -0.06 -9.48 -15.78
C THR A 12 0.75 -10.03 -14.62
N LEU A 13 0.08 -10.18 -13.47
CA LEU A 13 0.58 -10.96 -12.34
C LEU A 13 -0.20 -12.28 -12.30
N THR A 14 0.49 -13.42 -12.21
CA THR A 14 -0.13 -14.70 -11.87
C THR A 14 0.60 -15.33 -10.68
N VAL A 15 -0.17 -15.94 -9.78
CA VAL A 15 0.36 -16.69 -8.64
C VAL A 15 0.04 -18.16 -8.86
N GLU A 16 1.04 -18.92 -9.28
CA GLU A 16 0.93 -20.33 -9.66
C GLU A 16 2.01 -21.12 -8.93
N ASP A 17 1.63 -22.24 -8.29
CA ASP A 17 2.55 -23.14 -7.56
C ASP A 17 3.47 -22.47 -6.53
N GLY A 18 2.98 -21.41 -5.87
CA GLY A 18 3.77 -20.63 -4.91
C GLY A 18 4.80 -19.69 -5.54
N MET A 19 4.78 -19.53 -6.86
CA MET A 19 5.61 -18.61 -7.63
C MET A 19 4.82 -17.38 -8.05
N LEU A 20 5.48 -16.21 -7.97
CA LEU A 20 4.98 -14.94 -8.48
C LEU A 20 5.49 -14.73 -9.90
N HIS A 21 4.60 -14.77 -10.89
CA HIS A 21 4.92 -14.50 -12.29
C HIS A 21 4.51 -13.08 -12.64
N ILE A 22 5.49 -12.19 -12.81
CA ILE A 22 5.27 -10.81 -13.25
C ILE A 22 5.67 -10.72 -14.72
N ARG A 23 4.69 -10.43 -15.60
CA ARG A 23 4.93 -10.16 -17.01
C ARG A 23 4.68 -8.69 -17.29
N MET A 24 5.63 -8.05 -17.96
CA MET A 24 5.52 -6.67 -18.40
C MET A 24 5.93 -6.56 -19.86
N VAL A 25 5.16 -5.79 -20.63
CA VAL A 25 5.56 -5.39 -21.98
C VAL A 25 6.42 -4.14 -21.87
N ILE A 26 7.67 -4.25 -22.28
CA ILE A 26 8.54 -3.09 -22.50
C ILE A 26 8.05 -2.41 -23.78
N PRO A 27 7.81 -1.09 -23.78
CA PRO A 27 7.38 -0.38 -24.99
C PRO A 27 8.43 -0.52 -26.10
N ASP A 28 7.95 -0.69 -27.34
CA ASP A 28 8.83 -0.75 -28.50
C ASP A 28 9.44 0.63 -28.77
N LEU A 29 10.76 0.66 -28.94
CA LEU A 29 11.56 1.89 -28.99
C LEU A 29 11.84 2.34 -30.42
N ALA A 30 10.91 2.12 -31.34
CA ALA A 30 11.05 2.57 -32.72
C ALA A 30 11.20 4.10 -32.78
N GLU A 31 12.45 4.52 -32.96
CA GLU A 31 13.04 5.86 -33.10
C GLU A 31 12.42 7.04 -32.32
N GLY A 32 13.18 7.53 -31.34
CA GLY A 32 13.47 8.96 -31.07
C GLY A 32 12.33 9.98 -31.11
N SER A 33 11.11 9.60 -30.74
CA SER A 33 9.95 10.49 -30.72
C SER A 33 9.49 10.79 -29.29
N ASP A 34 8.89 11.95 -29.07
CA ASP A 34 8.25 12.32 -27.80
C ASP A 34 7.23 11.25 -27.32
N ALA A 35 6.64 10.49 -28.24
CA ALA A 35 5.75 9.39 -27.94
C ALA A 35 6.48 8.18 -27.33
N ALA A 36 7.71 7.89 -27.77
CA ALA A 36 8.56 6.85 -27.19
C ALA A 36 9.00 7.23 -25.77
N ASP A 37 9.36 8.48 -25.54
CA ASP A 37 9.72 9.00 -24.21
C ASP A 37 8.53 8.96 -23.25
N ALA A 38 7.33 9.36 -23.70
CA ALA A 38 6.11 9.24 -22.91
C ALA A 38 5.78 7.78 -22.57
N ALA A 39 5.98 6.84 -23.51
CA ALA A 39 5.76 5.41 -23.27
C ALA A 39 6.77 4.84 -22.25
N LEU A 40 8.03 5.24 -22.33
CA LEU A 40 9.07 4.89 -21.35
C LEU A 40 8.77 5.44 -19.96
N MET A 41 8.34 6.70 -19.86
CA MET A 41 7.96 7.31 -18.58
C MET A 41 6.74 6.62 -17.96
N MET A 42 5.75 6.24 -18.77
CA MET A 42 4.61 5.45 -18.31
C MET A 42 5.03 4.06 -17.85
N PHE A 43 5.96 3.40 -18.56
CA PHE A 43 6.51 2.11 -18.14
C PHE A 43 7.26 2.22 -16.79
N ALA A 44 8.10 3.24 -16.62
CA ALA A 44 8.81 3.49 -15.37
C ALA A 44 7.84 3.73 -14.20
N ALA A 45 6.81 4.56 -14.40
CA ALA A 45 5.81 4.85 -13.37
C ALA A 45 4.97 3.61 -12.98
N ARG A 46 4.75 2.66 -13.90
CA ARG A 46 4.06 1.39 -13.59
C ARG A 46 4.87 0.49 -12.65
N GLY A 47 6.20 0.62 -12.64
CA GLY A 47 7.11 -0.14 -11.76
C GLY A 47 6.69 -0.12 -10.29
N ASP A 48 6.16 1.00 -9.83
CA ASP A 48 5.76 1.20 -8.43
C ASP A 48 4.51 0.42 -8.03
N LEU A 49 3.64 0.07 -8.99
CA LEU A 49 2.41 -0.68 -8.73
C LEU A 49 2.72 -2.16 -8.39
N PHE A 50 3.79 -2.72 -8.96
CA PHE A 50 4.25 -4.07 -8.62
C PHE A 50 4.79 -4.17 -7.21
N GLN A 51 5.42 -3.10 -6.73
CA GLN A 51 5.88 -3.03 -5.35
C GLN A 51 4.70 -3.18 -4.39
N GLY A 52 3.53 -2.61 -4.72
CA GLY A 52 2.32 -2.76 -3.92
C GLY A 52 1.85 -4.21 -3.83
N MET A 53 1.82 -4.91 -4.97
CA MET A 53 1.40 -6.32 -5.02
C MET A 53 2.34 -7.23 -4.23
N VAL A 54 3.65 -7.09 -4.44
CA VAL A 54 4.65 -7.86 -3.70
C VAL A 54 4.58 -7.53 -2.20
N LEU A 55 4.34 -6.27 -1.86
CA LEU A 55 4.19 -5.84 -0.48
C LEU A 55 2.96 -6.45 0.20
N TRP A 56 1.84 -6.60 -0.52
CA TRP A 56 0.67 -7.32 -0.03
C TRP A 56 1.03 -8.75 0.41
N ASP A 57 1.73 -9.51 -0.44
CA ASP A 57 2.11 -10.89 -0.11
C ASP A 57 3.08 -10.95 1.08
N GLN A 58 3.99 -9.97 1.21
CA GLN A 58 4.86 -9.85 2.37
C GLN A 58 4.07 -9.56 3.65
N TYR A 59 3.08 -8.66 3.58
CA TYR A 59 2.19 -8.36 4.70
C TYR A 59 1.35 -9.58 5.07
N GLU A 60 0.84 -10.32 4.10
CA GLU A 60 0.05 -11.53 4.37
C GLU A 60 0.91 -12.59 5.06
N ALA A 61 2.14 -12.79 4.61
CA ALA A 61 3.08 -13.74 5.22
C ALA A 61 3.41 -13.36 6.67
N ILE A 62 3.75 -12.09 6.94
CA ILE A 62 4.10 -11.67 8.30
C ILE A 62 2.88 -11.66 9.22
N TYR A 63 1.71 -11.30 8.70
CA TYR A 63 0.46 -11.33 9.45
C TYR A 63 0.07 -12.76 9.84
N ARG A 64 0.26 -13.75 8.95
CA ARG A 64 0.08 -15.17 9.31
C ARG A 64 1.03 -15.62 10.42
N VAL A 65 2.28 -15.14 10.44
CA VAL A 65 3.21 -15.43 11.55
C VAL A 65 2.73 -14.77 12.85
N TYR A 66 2.25 -13.54 12.77
CA TYR A 66 1.65 -12.83 13.90
C TYR A 66 0.43 -13.56 14.48
N GLN A 67 -0.52 -13.98 13.65
CA GLN A 67 -1.70 -14.75 14.09
C GLN A 67 -1.31 -16.03 14.81
N ARG A 68 -0.38 -16.83 14.25
CA ARG A 68 0.12 -18.04 14.93
C ARG A 68 0.75 -17.72 16.29
N ARG A 69 1.44 -16.59 16.41
CA ARG A 69 2.05 -16.16 17.66
C ARG A 69 1.00 -15.74 18.67
N LEU A 70 -0.03 -15.02 18.23
CA LEU A 70 -1.18 -14.62 19.04
C LEU A 70 -1.91 -15.84 19.59
N ASP A 71 -2.22 -16.82 18.73
CA ASP A 71 -2.87 -18.09 19.11
C ASP A 71 -2.06 -18.86 20.16
N GLN A 72 -0.73 -18.90 20.03
CA GLN A 72 0.15 -19.54 21.01
C GLN A 72 0.07 -18.88 22.39
N VAL A 73 -0.03 -17.54 22.43
CA VAL A 73 -0.15 -16.80 23.71
C VAL A 73 -1.53 -17.02 24.33
N CYS A 74 -2.60 -16.91 23.54
CA CYS A 74 -3.97 -17.11 23.99
C CYS A 74 -4.23 -18.56 24.45
N GLY A 75 -3.74 -19.55 23.70
CA GLY A 75 -3.97 -20.97 23.97
C GLY A 75 -3.21 -21.51 25.19
N ASN A 76 -2.05 -20.95 25.51
CA ASN A 76 -1.26 -21.39 26.66
C ASN A 76 -1.73 -20.78 27.99
N GLY A 77 -2.71 -19.85 27.97
CA GLY A 77 -3.17 -19.12 29.16
C GLY A 77 -2.07 -18.36 29.89
N ALA A 78 -0.92 -18.19 29.24
CA ALA A 78 0.32 -17.79 29.86
C ALA A 78 0.63 -16.34 29.48
N PHE A 79 0.29 -15.42 30.37
CA PHE A 79 0.81 -14.05 30.38
C PHE A 79 2.31 -13.99 30.77
N THR A 80 3.04 -15.10 30.60
CA THR A 80 4.45 -15.24 31.02
C THR A 80 5.43 -14.66 30.00
N ASN A 81 4.96 -14.26 28.82
CA ASN A 81 5.80 -13.63 27.83
C ASN A 81 6.08 -12.18 28.23
N LEU A 82 7.37 -11.87 28.44
CA LEU A 82 7.85 -10.53 28.77
C LEU A 82 7.53 -9.50 27.67
N TYR A 83 7.39 -9.96 26.43
CA TYR A 83 7.10 -9.12 25.25
C TYR A 83 5.78 -9.54 24.61
N ASP A 84 5.02 -8.58 24.11
CA ASP A 84 3.81 -8.84 23.34
C ASP A 84 4.12 -9.57 22.01
N PRO A 85 3.16 -10.30 21.41
CA PRO A 85 3.35 -11.03 20.16
C PRO A 85 3.84 -10.16 19.00
N LEU A 86 3.41 -8.89 18.93
CA LEU A 86 3.80 -7.97 17.85
C LEU A 86 5.29 -7.65 17.95
N CYS A 87 5.77 -7.28 19.14
CA CYS A 87 7.19 -7.04 19.41
C CYS A 87 8.07 -8.25 19.05
N GLN A 88 7.61 -9.47 19.36
CA GLN A 88 8.36 -10.69 19.06
C GLN A 88 8.45 -10.96 17.55
N VAL A 89 7.37 -10.77 16.81
CA VAL A 89 7.38 -10.92 15.34
C VAL A 89 8.20 -9.82 14.70
N ALA A 90 8.07 -8.57 15.18
CA ALA A 90 8.84 -7.43 14.71
C ALA A 90 10.35 -7.63 14.89
N ALA A 91 10.78 -8.15 16.05
CA ALA A 91 12.19 -8.47 16.30
C ALA A 91 12.71 -9.58 15.39
N SER A 92 11.89 -10.61 15.14
CA SER A 92 12.23 -11.69 14.23
C SER A 92 12.37 -11.17 12.79
N TYR A 93 11.43 -10.34 12.34
CA TYR A 93 11.48 -9.70 11.02
C TYR A 93 12.67 -8.76 10.89
N ALA A 94 12.93 -7.92 11.89
CA ALA A 94 14.05 -6.98 11.91
C ALA A 94 15.39 -7.71 11.75
N THR A 95 15.53 -8.86 12.42
CA THR A 95 16.71 -9.73 12.33
C THR A 95 16.90 -10.31 10.93
N VAL A 96 15.84 -10.90 10.35
CA VAL A 96 15.90 -11.52 9.01
C VAL A 96 16.16 -10.46 7.93
N ARG A 97 15.54 -9.28 8.06
CA ARG A 97 15.61 -8.21 7.06
C ARG A 97 16.78 -7.25 7.27
N GLY A 98 17.57 -7.42 8.34
CA GLY A 98 18.74 -6.58 8.63
C GLY A 98 18.39 -5.12 8.91
N VAL A 99 17.27 -4.85 9.59
CA VAL A 99 16.81 -3.50 9.91
C VAL A 99 16.71 -3.27 11.41
N ARG A 100 16.51 -2.00 11.78
CA ARG A 100 16.29 -1.62 13.17
C ARG A 100 14.94 -2.15 13.66
N GLN A 101 14.86 -2.44 14.96
CA GLN A 101 13.64 -2.88 15.64
C GLN A 101 12.42 -2.03 15.29
N TYR A 102 12.54 -0.70 15.41
CA TYR A 102 11.48 0.24 15.05
C TYR A 102 10.95 0.07 13.62
N THR A 103 11.83 -0.21 12.65
CA THR A 103 11.44 -0.47 11.26
C THR A 103 10.69 -1.80 11.14
N GLY A 104 11.08 -2.81 11.92
CA GLY A 104 10.36 -4.07 11.99
C GLY A 104 8.98 -3.93 12.62
N GLU A 105 8.87 -3.18 13.71
CA GLU A 105 7.59 -2.89 14.38
C GLU A 105 6.64 -2.16 13.44
N LYS A 106 7.11 -1.08 12.80
CA LYS A 106 6.33 -0.35 11.81
C LYS A 106 5.84 -1.26 10.68
N PHE A 107 6.69 -2.17 10.19
CA PHE A 107 6.30 -3.08 9.12
C PHE A 107 5.23 -4.08 9.55
N VAL A 108 5.34 -4.64 10.77
CA VAL A 108 4.34 -5.56 11.31
C VAL A 108 3.01 -4.84 11.59
N ASP A 109 3.08 -3.61 12.10
CA ASP A 109 1.91 -2.77 12.35
C ASP A 109 1.16 -2.40 11.05
N GLU A 110 1.90 -2.04 9.99
CA GLU A 110 1.35 -1.84 8.65
C GLU A 110 0.68 -3.13 8.13
N ALA A 111 1.28 -4.30 8.38
CA ALA A 111 0.72 -5.59 7.96
C ALA A 111 -0.58 -5.95 8.68
N VAL A 112 -0.63 -5.79 10.00
CA VAL A 112 -1.85 -5.98 10.80
C VAL A 112 -2.93 -5.00 10.33
N SER A 113 -2.55 -3.74 10.10
CA SER A 113 -3.46 -2.73 9.59
C SER A 113 -4.02 -3.11 8.21
N CYS A 114 -3.17 -3.61 7.31
CA CYS A 114 -3.55 -4.04 5.97
C CYS A 114 -4.54 -5.21 5.96
N MET A 115 -4.42 -6.14 6.93
CA MET A 115 -5.14 -7.42 6.92
C MET A 115 -6.39 -7.42 7.80
N GLU A 116 -6.41 -6.66 8.90
CA GLU A 116 -7.53 -6.62 9.84
C GLU A 116 -8.26 -5.28 9.86
N ARG A 117 -7.49 -4.19 9.87
CA ARG A 117 -8.00 -2.85 10.20
C ARG A 117 -8.65 -2.18 8.99
N VAL A 118 -7.98 -2.24 7.83
CA VAL A 118 -8.44 -1.64 6.56
C VAL A 118 -8.28 -2.62 5.38
N PRO A 119 -9.00 -3.75 5.42
CA PRO A 119 -8.86 -4.81 4.42
C PRO A 119 -9.23 -4.35 3.00
N ALA A 120 -10.19 -3.45 2.81
CA ALA A 120 -10.58 -2.99 1.48
C ALA A 120 -9.49 -2.09 0.86
N ILE A 121 -8.87 -1.20 1.63
CA ILE A 121 -7.68 -0.43 1.19
C ILE A 121 -6.53 -1.40 0.87
N GLY A 122 -6.35 -2.42 1.69
CA GLY A 122 -5.38 -3.49 1.44
C GLY A 122 -5.60 -4.21 0.11
N LEU A 123 -6.85 -4.49 -0.28
CA LEU A 123 -7.17 -5.07 -1.58
C LEU A 123 -6.81 -4.14 -2.76
N LEU A 124 -6.82 -2.82 -2.58
CA LEU A 124 -6.35 -1.88 -3.59
C LEU A 124 -4.83 -1.95 -3.78
N LEU A 125 -4.08 -2.15 -2.69
CA LEU A 125 -2.64 -2.42 -2.73
C LEU A 125 -2.35 -3.72 -3.48
N ARG A 126 -3.10 -4.79 -3.17
CA ARG A 126 -3.02 -6.08 -3.89
C ARG A 126 -3.37 -5.95 -5.37
N GLY A 127 -4.33 -5.11 -5.69
CA GLY A 127 -4.77 -4.85 -7.06
C GLY A 127 -3.84 -3.92 -7.85
N GLY A 128 -2.70 -3.49 -7.29
CA GLY A 128 -1.80 -2.53 -7.95
C GLY A 128 -2.48 -1.21 -8.28
N LEU A 129 -3.53 -0.82 -7.53
CA LEU A 129 -4.24 0.46 -7.68
C LEU A 129 -3.65 1.52 -6.75
N LEU A 130 -2.99 1.10 -5.67
CA LEU A 130 -2.21 1.94 -4.78
C LEU A 130 -0.73 1.57 -4.85
N THR A 131 0.11 2.59 -4.95
CA THR A 131 1.55 2.45 -4.66
C THR A 131 1.77 2.26 -3.15
N PRO A 132 2.89 1.65 -2.72
CA PRO A 132 3.24 1.56 -1.30
C PRO A 132 3.22 2.91 -0.56
N THR A 133 3.61 3.98 -1.25
CA THR A 133 3.60 5.33 -0.69
C THR A 133 2.18 5.82 -0.44
N GLN A 134 1.28 5.65 -1.41
CA GLN A 134 -0.13 6.03 -1.26
C GLN A 134 -0.81 5.21 -0.16
N PHE A 135 -0.49 3.91 -0.07
CA PHE A 135 -1.00 3.05 1.00
C PHE A 135 -0.58 3.53 2.40
N ARG A 136 0.70 3.84 2.60
CA ARG A 136 1.17 4.37 3.90
C ARG A 136 0.51 5.71 4.26
N LEU A 137 0.31 6.58 3.27
CA LEU A 137 -0.42 7.83 3.48
C LEU A 137 -1.89 7.58 3.89
N ALA A 138 -2.55 6.59 3.28
CA ALA A 138 -3.90 6.20 3.67
C ALA A 138 -3.92 5.66 5.11
N LEU A 139 -2.94 4.82 5.50
CA LEU A 139 -2.79 4.35 6.88
C LEU A 139 -2.59 5.50 7.87
N ASP A 140 -1.73 6.46 7.55
CA ASP A 140 -1.49 7.64 8.40
C ASP A 140 -2.77 8.47 8.61
N GLN A 141 -3.63 8.59 7.58
CA GLN A 141 -4.90 9.31 7.67
C GLN A 141 -5.90 8.63 8.60
N VAL A 142 -5.94 7.30 8.60
CA VAL A 142 -6.86 6.54 9.45
C VAL A 142 -6.26 6.19 10.80
N ALA A 143 -4.98 6.44 11.06
CA ALA A 143 -4.28 5.99 12.27
C ALA A 143 -4.96 6.43 13.58
N ALA A 144 -5.57 7.62 13.61
CA ALA A 144 -6.25 8.14 14.79
C ALA A 144 -7.70 7.62 14.98
N VAL A 145 -8.25 6.90 14.00
CA VAL A 145 -9.64 6.39 14.06
C VAL A 145 -9.65 5.09 14.86
N ILE A 146 -10.14 5.13 16.09
CA ILE A 146 -10.17 3.95 16.98
C ILE A 146 -11.51 3.19 16.85
N ASP A 147 -12.56 3.90 16.46
CA ASP A 147 -13.90 3.35 16.28
C ASP A 147 -13.95 2.44 15.03
N ALA A 148 -14.23 1.16 15.25
CA ALA A 148 -14.24 0.14 14.21
C ALA A 148 -15.40 0.32 13.20
N ASP A 149 -16.54 0.86 13.64
CA ASP A 149 -17.69 1.09 12.76
C ASP A 149 -17.41 2.27 11.84
N VAL A 150 -16.83 3.35 12.37
CA VAL A 150 -16.38 4.50 11.57
C VAL A 150 -15.31 4.08 10.57
N LEU A 151 -14.36 3.25 11.02
CA LEU A 151 -13.28 2.78 10.17
C LEU A 151 -13.77 1.87 9.05
N ALA A 152 -14.75 1.00 9.31
CA ALA A 152 -15.36 0.15 8.28
C ALA A 152 -16.06 0.96 7.19
N VAL A 153 -16.68 2.09 7.55
CA VAL A 153 -17.25 3.02 6.56
C VAL A 153 -16.15 3.66 5.70
N ILE A 154 -15.07 4.14 6.33
CA ILE A 154 -13.94 4.76 5.62
C ILE A 154 -13.28 3.76 4.65
N ASP A 155 -13.03 2.53 5.11
CA ASP A 155 -12.42 1.47 4.31
C ASP A 155 -13.26 1.12 3.07
N VAL A 156 -14.59 1.11 3.20
CA VAL A 156 -15.50 0.88 2.06
C VAL A 156 -15.55 2.07 1.10
N ASP A 157 -15.52 3.31 1.61
CA ASP A 157 -15.61 4.52 0.79
C ASP A 157 -14.34 4.76 -0.05
N ASP A 158 -13.15 4.44 0.48
CA ASP A 158 -11.86 4.58 -0.23
C ASP A 158 -11.66 3.57 -1.37
N ARG A 159 -12.58 2.60 -1.55
CA ARG A 159 -12.62 1.72 -2.73
C ARG A 159 -12.84 2.48 -4.04
N ARG A 160 -13.45 3.68 -4.00
CA ARG A 160 -13.59 4.51 -5.20
C ARG A 160 -12.25 5.20 -5.48
N PRO A 161 -11.66 5.07 -6.68
CA PRO A 161 -10.50 5.86 -7.03
C PRO A 161 -10.90 7.33 -6.89
N THR A 162 -10.30 8.00 -5.91
CA THR A 162 -10.55 9.41 -5.67
C THR A 162 -10.11 10.13 -6.93
N PRO A 163 -11.02 10.77 -7.70
CA PRO A 163 -10.56 11.63 -8.77
C PRO A 163 -9.70 12.69 -8.10
N HIS A 164 -8.45 12.84 -8.53
CA HIS A 164 -7.52 13.85 -8.03
C HIS A 164 -8.29 15.13 -7.73
N ARG A 165 -8.51 15.38 -6.44
CA ARG A 165 -9.26 16.54 -5.99
C ARG A 165 -8.39 17.73 -6.37
N ARG A 166 -8.69 18.37 -7.50
CA ARG A 166 -8.08 19.63 -7.93
C ARG A 166 -8.27 20.61 -6.79
N GLN A 167 -7.27 20.72 -5.93
CA GLN A 167 -7.18 21.73 -4.90
C GLN A 167 -6.60 22.98 -5.56
N SER A 168 -7.36 23.56 -6.50
CA SER A 168 -6.99 24.77 -7.22
C SER A 168 -8.24 25.54 -7.65
N ASP A 169 -9.21 25.74 -6.74
CA ASP A 169 -10.35 26.64 -6.99
C ASP A 169 -10.82 27.31 -5.69
N ARG A 170 -9.90 27.85 -4.89
CA ARG A 170 -10.18 28.88 -3.86
C ARG A 170 -8.94 29.76 -3.59
N ALA A 171 -8.42 30.42 -4.62
CA ALA A 171 -7.50 31.56 -4.47
C ALA A 171 -7.41 32.40 -5.76
N ALA A 172 -8.54 32.73 -6.38
CA ALA A 172 -8.60 33.72 -7.46
C ALA A 172 -9.91 34.52 -7.36
N GLY A 173 -10.19 34.99 -6.15
CA GLY A 173 -11.17 36.04 -5.91
C GLY A 173 -10.43 37.15 -5.16
N ASP A 174 -10.41 38.33 -5.75
CA ASP A 174 -10.04 39.59 -5.10
C ASP A 174 -8.54 39.91 -4.99
N ARG A 175 -7.94 40.29 -6.14
CA ARG A 175 -6.91 41.33 -6.15
C ARG A 175 -6.84 42.06 -7.50
N ASP A 176 -8.01 42.48 -7.98
CA ASP A 176 -8.14 43.49 -9.04
C ASP A 176 -8.68 44.79 -8.46
N ARG A 177 -7.86 45.43 -7.61
CA ARG A 177 -7.99 46.85 -7.22
C ARG A 177 -6.62 47.40 -6.84
N ARG A 178 -5.87 47.85 -7.85
CA ARG A 178 -5.15 49.14 -7.86
C ARG A 178 -4.37 49.28 -9.17
N CYS A 179 -5.09 49.73 -10.19
CA CYS A 179 -4.53 50.63 -11.17
C CYS A 179 -4.48 52.04 -10.54
N CYS A 180 -3.37 52.75 -10.76
CA CYS A 180 -3.24 54.21 -10.94
C CYS A 180 -2.09 54.88 -10.14
N CYS A 181 -1.26 55.59 -10.92
CA CYS A 181 -0.30 56.65 -10.56
C CYS A 181 1.03 56.13 -9.95
N ARG A 182 2.22 56.42 -10.49
CA ARG A 182 2.70 57.59 -11.23
C ARG A 182 4.03 57.24 -11.91
#